data_AF-A0A2C9DZ68-F1
#
_entry.id   AF-A0A2C9DZ68-F1
#
_cell.length_a   1.000
_cell.length_b   1.000
_cell.length_c   1.000
_cell.angle_alpha   90.00
_cell.angle_beta   90.00
_cell.angle_gamma   90.00
#
_symmetry.space_group_name_H-M   'P 1'
#
loop_
_entity.id
_entity.type
_entity.pdbx_description
1 polymer ?
#
loop_
_entity_poly.entity_id
_entity_poly.type
_entity_poly.pdbx_seq_one_letter_code
_entity_poly.pdbx_strand_id
1 'polypeptide(L)'
;MKINIYDSKMDFVIGNPPYVRIHNLIKEPNLIKNYLFSNKGMTDLYIIFYEIGIKMLNKNGILCYITPSSFFTSLAGLNMRLFLSEYKLIESVCDLKHFQAFNATVYTTIICLNKSKKNECVEYYEFDEKKLKPCFIEKISHNDYFIKNNYYFGPKQKLIFLKKVLLSNKTTNILVKNGYATLSDKIFINDFDFESKFIIPVIKASKGELKKIFYPYDKENFLIDELVLKKDLKMYNYLKFNKNNLLKKIMILVQKIVDMHLVEVKELKILIRIKLQ
;
A
#
# COMPACT_ATOMS: atom_id res chain seq x y z
N MET A 1 -25.16 -9.24 20.97
CA MET A 1 -24.71 -8.05 21.73
C MET A 1 -25.53 -6.85 21.24
N LYS A 2 -26.15 -6.06 22.12
CA LYS A 2 -26.91 -4.86 21.69
C LYS A 2 -25.91 -3.72 21.45
N ILE A 3 -25.46 -3.56 20.21
CA ILE A 3 -24.40 -2.61 19.83
C ILE A 3 -24.87 -1.15 19.90
N ASN A 4 -26.18 -0.91 19.86
CA ASN A 4 -26.77 0.43 19.69
C ASN A 4 -27.17 1.14 20.99
N ILE A 5 -26.82 0.58 22.16
CA ILE A 5 -27.23 1.14 23.48
C ILE A 5 -26.73 2.58 23.65
N TYR A 6 -25.60 2.89 23.04
CA TYR A 6 -24.87 4.16 23.21
C TYR A 6 -25.01 5.10 22.02
N ASP A 7 -25.87 4.79 21.04
CA ASP A 7 -26.05 5.63 19.86
C ASP A 7 -26.45 7.05 20.25
N SER A 8 -25.72 8.02 19.70
CA SER A 8 -25.88 9.47 19.94
C SER A 8 -25.75 9.93 21.41
N LYS A 9 -25.10 9.16 22.27
CA LYS A 9 -24.98 9.47 23.72
C LYS A 9 -23.59 9.91 24.15
N MET A 10 -22.55 9.60 23.38
CA MET A 10 -21.17 9.76 23.83
C MET A 10 -20.57 11.10 23.43
N ASP A 11 -19.96 11.79 24.39
CA ASP A 11 -19.08 12.94 24.13
C ASP A 11 -17.73 12.50 23.56
N PHE A 12 -17.21 11.36 24.04
CA PHE A 12 -15.93 10.83 23.61
C PHE A 12 -16.01 9.32 23.34
N VAL A 13 -15.42 8.88 22.23
CA VAL A 13 -15.20 7.46 21.92
C VAL A 13 -13.72 7.26 21.62
N ILE A 14 -13.01 6.57 22.50
CA ILE A 14 -11.56 6.38 22.39
C ILE A 14 -11.28 4.89 22.36
N GLY A 15 -10.35 4.44 21.51
CA GLY A 15 -10.03 3.02 21.45
C GLY A 15 -8.95 2.62 20.48
N ASN A 16 -8.58 1.35 20.57
CA ASN A 16 -7.73 0.63 19.64
C ASN A 16 -8.56 -0.51 19.03
N PRO A 17 -9.34 -0.25 17.97
CA PRO A 17 -10.19 -1.27 17.36
C PRO A 17 -9.40 -2.52 16.92
N PRO A 18 -10.02 -3.70 16.81
CA PRO A 18 -9.32 -4.93 16.46
C PRO A 18 -8.79 -4.96 15.01
N TYR A 19 -7.52 -5.35 14.84
CA TYR A 19 -6.83 -5.41 13.54
C TYR A 19 -6.94 -6.80 12.90
N VAL A 20 -8.16 -7.32 12.80
CA VAL A 20 -8.43 -8.67 12.28
C VAL A 20 -9.27 -8.58 11.02
N ARG A 21 -8.95 -9.42 10.04
CA ARG A 21 -9.75 -9.52 8.82
C ARG A 21 -11.08 -10.21 9.12
N ILE A 22 -12.17 -9.63 8.65
CA ILE A 22 -13.52 -10.11 8.97
C ILE A 22 -13.75 -11.55 8.50
N HIS A 23 -13.19 -11.93 7.35
CA HIS A 23 -13.33 -13.28 6.80
C HIS A 23 -12.70 -14.37 7.67
N ASN A 24 -11.80 -14.03 8.59
CA ASN A 24 -11.21 -14.98 9.54
C ASN A 24 -12.11 -15.23 10.75
N LEU A 25 -13.10 -14.37 11.02
CA LEU A 25 -13.84 -14.35 12.28
C LEU A 25 -15.28 -14.83 12.14
N ILE A 26 -15.91 -14.62 10.98
CA ILE A 26 -17.37 -14.71 10.88
C ILE A 26 -17.77 -15.83 9.91
N LYS A 27 -18.45 -16.86 10.46
CA LYS A 27 -19.12 -17.92 9.69
C LYS A 27 -20.37 -17.42 8.95
N GLU A 28 -20.95 -16.29 9.36
CA GLU A 28 -22.14 -15.68 8.76
C GLU A 28 -21.87 -14.27 8.16
N PRO A 29 -21.40 -14.17 6.91
CA PRO A 29 -21.01 -12.91 6.28
C PRO A 29 -22.13 -11.86 6.18
N ASN A 30 -23.39 -12.25 6.36
CA ASN A 30 -24.56 -11.39 6.17
C ASN A 30 -24.70 -10.30 7.23
N LEU A 31 -24.22 -10.51 8.46
CA LEU A 31 -24.24 -9.48 9.52
C LEU A 31 -23.38 -8.25 9.17
N ILE A 32 -22.33 -8.45 8.36
CA ILE A 32 -21.38 -7.40 7.97
C ILE A 32 -21.88 -6.59 6.78
N LYS A 33 -22.67 -7.19 5.87
CA LYS A 33 -23.19 -6.49 4.67
C LYS A 33 -24.14 -5.34 5.00
N ASN A 34 -24.62 -5.27 6.24
CA ASN A 34 -25.52 -4.21 6.67
C ASN A 34 -24.78 -2.93 7.08
N TYR A 35 -23.46 -2.97 7.25
CA TYR A 35 -22.66 -1.79 7.56
C TYR A 35 -22.23 -1.07 6.28
N LEU A 36 -22.39 0.25 6.26
CA LEU A 36 -22.08 1.10 5.11
C LEU A 36 -20.60 1.00 4.72
N PHE A 37 -19.72 0.88 5.71
CA PHE A 37 -18.27 0.93 5.47
C PHE A 37 -17.69 -0.39 4.96
N SER A 38 -18.39 -1.52 5.10
CA SER A 38 -17.88 -2.86 4.75
C SER A 38 -18.38 -3.42 3.43
N ASN A 39 -19.13 -2.63 2.65
CA ASN A 39 -19.77 -3.10 1.41
C ASN A 39 -18.86 -3.20 0.18
N LYS A 40 -17.55 -2.99 0.31
CA LYS A 40 -16.57 -3.14 -0.79
C LYS A 40 -15.29 -3.82 -0.31
N GLY A 41 -14.80 -4.81 -1.04
CA GLY A 41 -13.48 -5.45 -0.81
C GLY A 41 -13.42 -6.41 0.38
N MET A 42 -12.21 -6.89 0.69
CA MET A 42 -11.94 -7.68 1.91
C MET A 42 -11.73 -6.72 3.08
N THR A 43 -12.77 -6.54 3.90
CA THR A 43 -12.79 -5.51 4.94
C THR A 43 -12.11 -5.98 6.23
N ASP A 44 -11.31 -5.09 6.83
CA ASP A 44 -10.74 -5.25 8.17
C ASP A 44 -11.75 -4.80 9.23
N LEU A 45 -11.83 -5.49 10.36
CA LEU A 45 -12.87 -5.27 11.37
C LEU A 45 -12.85 -3.84 11.95
N TYR A 46 -11.67 -3.22 12.08
CA TYR A 46 -11.55 -1.83 12.57
C TYR A 46 -12.35 -0.82 11.74
N ILE A 47 -12.60 -1.09 10.44
CA ILE A 47 -13.40 -0.22 9.57
C ILE A 47 -14.86 -0.17 10.07
N ILE A 48 -15.42 -1.29 10.52
CA ILE A 48 -16.77 -1.33 11.09
C ILE A 48 -16.82 -0.60 12.43
N PHE A 49 -15.75 -0.69 13.24
CA PHE A 49 -15.66 0.02 14.51
C PHE A 49 -15.66 1.54 14.35
N TYR A 50 -15.16 2.08 13.23
CA TYR A 50 -15.36 3.49 12.91
C TYR A 50 -16.83 3.82 12.72
N GLU A 51 -17.58 3.00 11.99
CA GLU A 51 -19.02 3.24 11.79
C GLU A 51 -19.80 3.18 13.12
N ILE A 52 -19.52 2.16 13.94
CA ILE A 52 -20.13 2.03 15.28
C ILE A 52 -19.74 3.22 16.16
N GLY A 53 -18.46 3.57 16.22
CA GLY A 53 -17.96 4.66 17.05
C GLY A 53 -18.60 6.01 16.66
N ILE A 54 -18.73 6.29 15.36
CA ILE A 54 -19.39 7.51 14.86
C ILE A 54 -20.88 7.55 15.22
N LYS A 55 -21.57 6.39 15.20
CA LYS A 55 -22.98 6.26 15.62
C LYS A 55 -23.15 6.50 17.12
N MET A 56 -22.20 6.06 17.95
CA MET A 56 -22.20 6.30 19.39
C MET A 56 -22.05 7.78 19.77
N LEU A 57 -21.30 8.56 18.97
CA LEU A 57 -21.08 9.97 19.26
C LEU A 57 -22.37 10.80 19.20
N ASN A 58 -22.56 11.67 20.19
CA ASN A 58 -23.55 12.74 20.13
C ASN A 58 -23.14 13.81 19.07
N LYS A 59 -23.94 14.89 18.93
CA LYS A 59 -23.70 15.94 17.92
C LYS A 59 -22.37 16.68 18.05
N ASN A 60 -21.82 16.75 19.27
CA ASN A 60 -20.58 17.46 19.57
C ASN A 60 -19.43 16.50 19.89
N GLY A 61 -19.65 15.21 19.73
CA GLY A 61 -18.73 14.19 20.20
C GLY A 61 -17.47 14.09 19.35
N ILE A 62 -16.41 13.57 19.98
CA ILE A 62 -15.10 13.33 19.39
C ILE A 62 -14.75 11.85 19.48
N LEU A 63 -14.31 11.27 18.37
CA LEU A 63 -13.77 9.91 18.33
C LEU A 63 -12.27 9.97 18.09
N CYS A 64 -11.48 9.24 18.89
CA CYS A 64 -10.04 9.11 18.70
C CYS A 64 -9.66 7.63 18.67
N TYR A 65 -9.23 7.15 17.51
CA TYR A 65 -8.79 5.77 17.33
C TYR A 65 -7.34 5.68 16.88
N ILE A 66 -6.66 4.65 17.36
CA ILE A 66 -5.42 4.15 16.77
C ILE A 66 -5.77 2.94 15.89
N THR A 67 -5.44 2.99 14.60
CA THR A 67 -5.76 1.94 13.62
C THR A 67 -4.67 1.81 12.55
N PRO A 68 -4.64 0.73 11.74
CA PRO A 68 -3.80 0.68 10.56
C PRO A 68 -4.10 1.83 9.61
N SER A 69 -3.08 2.41 9.00
CA SER A 69 -3.24 3.44 7.96
C SER A 69 -3.65 2.88 6.60
N SER A 70 -3.84 1.56 6.48
CA SER A 70 -4.18 0.89 5.22
C SER A 70 -5.51 1.37 4.62
N PHE A 71 -6.46 1.86 5.43
CA PHE A 71 -7.70 2.44 4.93
C PHE A 71 -7.49 3.76 4.17
N PHE A 72 -6.32 4.39 4.20
CA PHE A 72 -6.05 5.62 3.43
C PHE A 72 -6.12 5.39 1.92
N THR A 73 -5.77 4.19 1.45
CA THR A 73 -5.68 3.88 0.01
C THR A 73 -6.35 2.57 -0.39
N SER A 74 -6.62 1.65 0.55
CA SER A 74 -7.23 0.37 0.23
C SER A 74 -8.65 0.50 -0.35
N LEU A 75 -9.06 -0.48 -1.15
CA LEU A 75 -10.44 -0.56 -1.66
C LEU A 75 -11.46 -0.78 -0.53
N ALA A 76 -11.08 -1.52 0.52
CA ALA A 76 -11.90 -1.76 1.69
C ALA A 76 -12.29 -0.47 2.43
N GLY A 77 -11.36 0.50 2.52
CA GLY A 77 -11.62 1.78 3.16
C GLY A 77 -12.42 2.78 2.33
N LEU A 78 -12.78 2.48 1.07
CA LEU A 78 -13.31 3.49 0.14
C LEU A 78 -14.59 4.17 0.67
N ASN A 79 -15.58 3.41 1.12
CA ASN A 79 -16.84 3.96 1.61
C ASN A 79 -16.63 4.79 2.89
N MET A 80 -15.77 4.32 3.80
CA MET A 80 -15.37 5.06 4.98
C MET A 80 -14.73 6.41 4.60
N ARG A 81 -13.78 6.42 3.65
CA ARG A 81 -13.15 7.66 3.20
C ARG A 81 -14.15 8.63 2.58
N LEU A 82 -15.07 8.14 1.73
CA LEU A 82 -16.10 8.99 1.13
C LEU A 82 -16.97 9.63 2.22
N PHE A 83 -17.43 8.85 3.18
CA PHE A 83 -18.23 9.34 4.31
C PHE A 83 -17.47 10.38 5.14
N LEU A 84 -16.26 10.05 5.61
CA LEU A 84 -15.46 10.96 6.44
C LEU A 84 -15.14 12.28 5.71
N SER A 85 -14.91 12.20 4.38
CA SER A 85 -14.66 13.36 3.53
C SER A 85 -15.91 14.22 3.31
N GLU A 86 -17.05 13.60 3.01
CA GLU A 86 -18.32 14.29 2.78
C GLU A 86 -18.74 15.14 3.99
N TYR A 87 -18.63 14.55 5.19
CA TYR A 87 -18.97 15.21 6.45
C TYR A 87 -17.82 16.02 7.06
N LYS A 88 -16.62 16.01 6.42
CA LYS A 88 -15.41 16.70 6.90
C LYS A 88 -15.11 16.45 8.37
N LEU A 89 -15.19 15.18 8.79
CA LEU A 89 -15.12 14.81 10.21
C LEU A 89 -13.70 14.79 10.76
N ILE A 90 -12.69 14.59 9.92
CA ILE A 90 -11.30 14.46 10.39
C ILE A 90 -10.82 15.80 10.96
N GLU A 91 -10.46 15.81 12.24
CA GLU A 91 -9.91 16.99 12.92
C GLU A 91 -8.38 16.92 12.95
N SER A 92 -7.82 15.76 13.30
CA SER A 92 -6.37 15.56 13.33
C SER A 92 -5.97 14.14 12.96
N VAL A 93 -4.73 14.03 12.46
CA VAL A 93 -4.10 12.76 12.11
C VAL A 93 -2.67 12.78 12.61
N CYS A 94 -2.28 11.77 13.39
CA CYS A 94 -0.91 11.49 13.74
C CYS A 94 -0.43 10.24 12.99
N ASP A 95 0.59 10.41 12.15
CA ASP A 95 1.28 9.32 11.49
C ASP A 95 2.39 8.78 12.40
N LEU A 96 2.33 7.49 12.75
CA LEU A 96 3.36 6.85 13.57
C LEU A 96 4.61 6.49 12.73
N LYS A 97 4.56 6.65 11.41
CA LYS A 97 5.68 6.38 10.49
C LYS A 97 6.25 4.98 10.73
N HIS A 98 7.54 4.90 11.06
CA HIS A 98 8.26 3.66 11.30
C HIS A 98 8.20 3.20 12.76
N PHE A 99 7.61 3.99 13.65
CA PHE A 99 7.47 3.63 15.05
C PHE A 99 6.50 2.45 15.18
N GLN A 100 7.03 1.31 15.62
CA GLN A 100 6.24 0.11 15.89
C GLN A 100 5.69 0.20 17.32
N ALA A 101 4.56 0.88 17.49
CA ALA A 101 3.89 0.98 18.79
C ALA A 101 3.38 -0.37 19.32
N PHE A 102 3.28 -1.38 18.44
CA PHE A 102 2.81 -2.73 18.76
C PHE A 102 3.76 -3.76 18.14
N ASN A 103 3.73 -5.00 18.63
CA ASN A 103 4.45 -6.15 18.06
C ASN A 103 3.81 -6.62 16.72
N ALA A 104 3.61 -5.70 15.79
CA ALA A 104 3.03 -5.91 14.49
C ALA A 104 3.72 -4.98 13.48
N THR A 105 4.03 -5.48 12.29
CA THR A 105 4.71 -4.71 11.22
C THR A 105 3.76 -3.78 10.45
N VAL A 106 2.66 -3.37 11.06
CA VAL A 106 1.60 -2.60 10.40
C VAL A 106 1.81 -1.12 10.65
N TYR A 107 1.81 -0.33 9.58
CA TYR A 107 1.79 1.13 9.69
C TYR A 107 0.50 1.57 10.39
N THR A 108 0.65 2.24 11.53
CA THR A 108 -0.47 2.71 12.36
C THR A 108 -0.60 4.22 12.32
N THR A 109 -1.81 4.70 12.57
CA THR A 109 -2.13 6.12 12.65
C THR A 109 -3.12 6.35 13.79
N ILE A 110 -3.02 7.50 14.44
CA ILE A 110 -4.04 7.98 15.39
C ILE A 110 -4.88 9.03 14.67
N ILE A 111 -6.20 8.88 14.68
CA ILE A 111 -7.12 9.77 13.98
C ILE A 111 -8.18 10.25 14.93
N CYS A 112 -8.34 11.58 14.99
CA CYS A 112 -9.42 12.23 15.68
C CYS A 112 -10.50 12.68 14.69
N LEU A 113 -11.73 12.26 14.94
CA LEU A 113 -12.94 12.69 14.24
C LEU A 113 -13.77 13.57 15.16
N ASN A 114 -14.29 14.68 14.65
CA ASN A 114 -15.08 15.63 15.43
C ASN A 114 -16.39 15.94 14.71
N LYS A 115 -17.53 15.68 15.36
CA LYS A 115 -18.87 15.94 14.80
C LYS A 115 -19.36 17.37 15.00
N SER A 116 -18.74 18.14 15.90
CA SER A 116 -19.20 19.49 16.25
C SER A 116 -18.98 20.52 15.13
N LYS A 117 -18.07 20.25 14.20
CA LYS A 117 -17.68 21.18 13.14
C LYS A 117 -17.32 20.45 11.85
N LYS A 118 -17.49 21.14 10.73
CA LYS A 118 -16.94 20.72 9.43
C LYS A 118 -15.50 21.21 9.34
N ASN A 119 -14.54 20.28 9.34
CA ASN A 119 -13.13 20.62 9.34
C ASN A 119 -12.64 20.89 7.91
N GLU A 120 -12.43 22.16 7.57
CA GLU A 120 -11.83 22.54 6.28
C GLU A 120 -10.35 22.16 6.19
N CYS A 121 -9.68 22.12 7.34
CA CYS A 121 -8.29 21.72 7.50
C CYS A 121 -8.15 20.66 8.57
N VAL A 122 -7.17 19.77 8.38
CA VAL A 122 -6.75 18.75 9.34
C VAL A 122 -5.43 19.16 9.95
N GLU A 123 -5.29 18.98 11.27
CA GLU A 123 -3.99 19.09 11.93
C GLU A 123 -3.19 17.81 11.71
N TYR A 124 -2.05 17.93 11.02
CA TYR A 124 -1.16 16.82 10.76
C TYR A 124 -0.02 16.79 11.77
N TYR A 125 0.17 15.61 12.37
CA TYR A 125 1.21 15.30 13.33
C TYR A 125 2.05 14.12 12.81
N GLU A 126 3.33 14.14 13.17
CA GLU A 126 4.21 12.99 13.00
C GLU A 126 4.71 12.57 14.38
N PHE A 127 4.72 11.27 14.65
CA PHE A 127 5.24 10.77 15.92
C PHE A 127 6.78 10.84 15.93
N ASP A 128 7.34 11.50 16.94
CA ASP A 128 8.78 11.56 17.19
C ASP A 128 9.16 10.46 18.18
N GLU A 129 9.77 9.39 17.68
CA GLU A 129 10.21 8.24 18.47
C GLU A 129 11.22 8.61 19.57
N LYS A 130 12.08 9.61 19.34
CA LYS A 130 13.08 10.03 20.33
C LYS A 130 12.44 10.78 21.49
N LYS A 131 11.40 11.58 21.19
CA LYS A 131 10.68 12.38 22.19
C LYS A 131 9.43 11.68 22.73
N LEU A 132 9.07 10.52 22.17
CA LEU A 132 7.88 9.73 22.48
C LEU A 132 6.60 10.57 22.47
N LYS A 133 6.46 11.48 21.50
CA LYS A 133 5.28 12.35 21.39
C LYS A 133 4.92 12.69 19.94
N PRO A 134 3.64 12.97 19.67
CA PRO A 134 3.23 13.62 18.42
C PRO A 134 3.85 15.02 18.32
N CYS A 135 4.42 15.33 17.16
CA CYS A 135 4.92 16.65 16.82
C CYS A 135 4.01 17.25 15.74
N PHE A 136 3.45 18.43 16.03
CA PHE A 136 2.67 19.18 15.04
C PHE A 136 3.55 19.54 13.86
N ILE A 137 3.07 19.28 12.65
CA ILE A 137 3.77 19.61 11.41
C ILE A 137 3.10 20.80 10.73
N GLU A 138 1.82 20.66 10.38
CA GLU A 138 1.10 21.68 9.60
C GLU A 138 -0.41 21.46 9.65
N LYS A 139 -1.18 22.51 9.35
CA LYS A 139 -2.59 22.40 8.98
C LYS A 139 -2.72 22.25 7.47
N ILE A 140 -3.36 21.17 7.02
CA ILE A 140 -3.51 20.83 5.60
C ILE A 140 -4.97 20.83 5.20
N SER A 141 -5.29 21.37 4.02
CA SER A 141 -6.69 21.50 3.57
C SER A 141 -7.23 20.18 3.02
N HIS A 142 -8.57 20.03 3.04
CA HIS A 142 -9.25 18.89 2.43
C HIS A 142 -8.77 18.59 1.00
N ASN A 143 -8.60 19.63 0.18
CA ASN A 143 -8.16 19.51 -1.21
C ASN A 143 -6.69 19.06 -1.36
N ASP A 144 -5.87 19.24 -0.33
CA ASP A 144 -4.46 18.84 -0.36
C ASP A 144 -4.30 17.35 -0.04
N TYR A 145 -5.03 16.86 0.98
CA TYR A 145 -4.85 15.49 1.46
C TYR A 145 -5.82 14.48 0.83
N PHE A 146 -6.96 14.91 0.29
CA PHE A 146 -7.92 14.03 -0.37
C PHE A 146 -7.78 14.09 -1.89
N ILE A 147 -7.13 13.09 -2.48
CA ILE A 147 -6.81 13.06 -3.92
C ILE A 147 -7.32 11.74 -4.52
N LYS A 148 -8.19 11.84 -5.54
CA LYS A 148 -8.78 10.67 -6.23
C LYS A 148 -9.33 9.62 -5.25
N ASN A 149 -10.18 10.06 -4.32
CA ASN A 149 -10.80 9.23 -3.29
C ASN A 149 -9.82 8.52 -2.33
N ASN A 150 -8.58 9.00 -2.21
CA ASN A 150 -7.57 8.47 -1.28
C ASN A 150 -7.09 9.57 -0.34
N TYR A 151 -6.64 9.18 0.85
CA TYR A 151 -5.99 10.07 1.80
C TYR A 151 -4.47 10.01 1.67
N TYR A 152 -3.85 11.19 1.68
CA TYR A 152 -2.42 11.39 1.70
C TYR A 152 -2.10 12.44 2.74
N PHE A 153 -1.46 12.05 3.83
CA PHE A 153 -1.04 12.95 4.89
C PHE A 153 0.46 13.20 4.82
N GLY A 154 0.87 14.44 5.06
CA GLY A 154 2.25 14.87 4.91
C GLY A 154 2.38 16.40 4.85
N PRO A 155 3.62 16.93 4.86
CA PRO A 155 3.87 18.35 4.65
C PRO A 155 3.26 18.84 3.34
N LYS A 156 2.68 20.05 3.35
CA LYS A 156 1.91 20.60 2.22
C LYS A 156 2.68 20.60 0.91
N GLN A 157 3.97 20.93 0.93
CA GLN A 157 4.83 20.92 -0.27
C GLN A 157 4.89 19.54 -0.93
N LYS A 158 4.97 18.46 -0.11
CA LYS A 158 4.97 17.08 -0.62
C LYS A 158 3.61 16.70 -1.21
N LEU A 159 2.51 17.14 -0.58
CA LEU A 159 1.16 16.90 -1.08
C LEU A 159 0.92 17.62 -2.42
N ILE A 160 1.38 18.87 -2.56
CA ILE A 160 1.30 19.62 -3.84
C ILE A 160 2.07 18.88 -4.94
N PHE A 161 3.28 18.41 -4.65
CA PHE A 161 4.07 17.63 -5.61
C PHE A 161 3.36 16.31 -5.98
N LEU A 162 2.88 15.56 -4.99
CA LEU A 162 2.16 14.31 -5.20
C LEU A 162 0.90 14.53 -6.05
N LYS A 163 0.12 15.57 -5.77
CA LYS A 163 -1.07 15.93 -6.52
C LYS A 163 -0.74 16.24 -7.99
N LYS A 164 0.34 16.99 -8.26
CA LYS A 164 0.82 17.22 -9.63
C LYS A 164 1.14 15.90 -10.35
N VAL A 165 1.78 14.95 -9.67
CA VAL A 165 2.11 13.64 -10.24
C VAL A 165 0.85 12.81 -10.50
N LEU A 166 -0.06 12.70 -9.53
CA LEU A 166 -1.26 11.87 -9.63
C LEU A 166 -2.30 12.40 -10.61
N LEU A 167 -2.33 13.72 -10.84
CA LEU A 167 -3.24 14.39 -11.78
C LEU A 167 -2.59 14.67 -13.13
N SER A 168 -1.30 14.35 -13.33
CA SER A 168 -0.67 14.57 -14.63
C SER A 168 -1.28 13.64 -15.68
N ASN A 169 -1.77 14.22 -16.76
CA ASN A 169 -2.19 13.50 -17.96
C ASN A 169 -1.03 13.26 -18.93
N LYS A 170 0.22 13.36 -18.44
CA LYS A 170 1.41 13.16 -19.28
C LYS A 170 1.45 11.70 -19.69
N THR A 171 1.10 11.44 -20.95
CA THR A 171 1.39 10.18 -21.60
C THR A 171 2.89 10.14 -21.89
N THR A 172 3.46 8.95 -21.81
CA THR A 172 4.85 8.72 -22.17
C THR A 172 4.85 7.51 -23.10
N ASN A 173 5.75 7.46 -24.07
CA ASN A 173 5.95 6.27 -24.90
C ASN A 173 6.56 5.10 -24.11
N ILE A 174 6.64 5.26 -22.80
CA ILE A 174 7.33 4.37 -21.93
C ILE A 174 6.37 3.45 -21.21
N LEU A 175 6.46 2.18 -21.55
CA LEU A 175 5.68 1.12 -20.92
C LEU A 175 6.31 0.72 -19.59
N VAL A 176 5.53 0.77 -18.51
CA VAL A 176 5.91 0.23 -17.20
C VAL A 176 5.53 -1.24 -17.14
N LYS A 177 6.52 -2.12 -16.97
CA LYS A 177 6.32 -3.56 -16.80
C LYS A 177 6.72 -4.02 -15.40
N ASN A 178 6.00 -5.00 -14.85
CA ASN A 178 6.38 -5.66 -13.61
C ASN A 178 7.35 -6.80 -13.90
N GLY A 179 8.34 -7.04 -13.02
CA GLY A 179 9.32 -8.11 -13.17
C GLY A 179 9.76 -8.68 -11.82
N TYR A 180 10.49 -9.79 -11.83
CA TYR A 180 11.03 -10.38 -10.60
C TYR A 180 12.11 -9.51 -9.96
N ALA A 181 12.00 -9.30 -8.65
CA ALA A 181 13.06 -8.73 -7.83
C ALA A 181 14.17 -9.76 -7.63
N THR A 182 15.27 -9.62 -8.38
CA THR A 182 16.35 -10.63 -8.40
C THR A 182 17.46 -10.34 -7.39
N LEU A 183 17.47 -9.15 -6.75
CA LEU A 183 18.59 -8.61 -5.96
C LEU A 183 19.97 -8.76 -6.65
N SER A 184 19.96 -8.92 -7.96
CA SER A 184 21.15 -9.20 -8.75
C SER A 184 21.11 -8.45 -10.07
N ASP A 185 20.90 -7.14 -9.95
CA ASP A 185 20.96 -6.19 -11.06
C ASP A 185 22.16 -6.44 -11.97
N LYS A 186 23.35 -6.72 -11.44
CA LYS A 186 24.55 -7.00 -12.26
C LYS A 186 24.38 -8.16 -13.26
N ILE A 187 23.52 -9.12 -12.94
CA ILE A 187 23.24 -10.30 -13.78
C ILE A 187 22.03 -10.05 -14.68
N PHE A 188 20.98 -9.45 -14.14
CA PHE A 188 19.71 -9.33 -14.86
C PHE A 188 19.54 -8.00 -15.60
N ILE A 189 20.23 -6.93 -15.19
CA ILE A 189 20.18 -5.58 -15.75
C ILE A 189 21.60 -5.13 -16.09
N ASN A 190 22.01 -5.33 -17.34
CA ASN A 190 23.36 -5.01 -17.79
C ASN A 190 23.39 -4.64 -19.28
N ASP A 191 24.53 -4.19 -19.75
CA ASP A 191 24.80 -4.03 -21.19
C ASP A 191 25.27 -5.37 -21.74
N PHE A 192 24.31 -6.26 -22.03
CA PHE A 192 24.62 -7.58 -22.59
C PHE A 192 25.32 -7.44 -23.95
N ASP A 193 26.41 -8.20 -24.09
CA ASP A 193 27.23 -8.38 -25.30
C ASP A 193 26.64 -9.41 -26.28
N PHE A 194 25.51 -10.01 -25.92
CA PHE A 194 24.75 -10.91 -26.77
C PHE A 194 23.31 -10.42 -26.98
N GLU A 195 22.73 -10.84 -28.10
CA GLU A 195 21.33 -10.62 -28.41
C GLU A 195 20.48 -11.81 -27.97
N SER A 196 19.30 -11.52 -27.43
CA SER A 196 18.31 -12.51 -27.04
C SER A 196 16.93 -11.89 -27.18
N LYS A 197 15.95 -12.70 -27.61
CA LYS A 197 14.54 -12.27 -27.63
C LYS A 197 13.96 -11.98 -26.24
N PHE A 198 14.64 -12.43 -25.19
CA PHE A 198 14.27 -12.19 -23.79
C PHE A 198 15.04 -11.02 -23.19
N ILE A 199 15.83 -10.30 -23.97
CA ILE A 199 16.53 -9.09 -23.52
C ILE A 199 15.84 -7.89 -24.15
N ILE A 200 15.37 -6.98 -23.30
CA ILE A 200 14.68 -5.76 -23.74
C ILE A 200 15.40 -4.51 -23.24
N PRO A 201 15.38 -3.39 -23.99
CA PRO A 201 15.98 -2.13 -23.57
C PRO A 201 15.14 -1.50 -22.46
N VAL A 202 15.79 -0.93 -21.44
CA VAL A 202 15.11 -0.39 -20.27
C VAL A 202 15.79 0.87 -19.75
N ILE A 203 15.03 1.78 -19.15
CA ILE A 203 15.56 2.89 -18.37
C ILE A 203 15.41 2.50 -16.91
N LYS A 204 16.54 2.44 -16.20
CA LYS A 204 16.56 2.21 -14.75
C LYS A 204 16.08 3.47 -14.05
N ALA A 205 14.81 3.48 -13.62
CA ALA A 205 14.15 4.67 -13.09
C ALA A 205 14.90 5.36 -11.93
N SER A 206 15.65 4.61 -11.12
CA SER A 206 16.44 5.15 -10.01
C SER A 206 17.65 5.97 -10.45
N LYS A 207 18.20 5.70 -11.64
CA LYS A 207 19.42 6.34 -12.17
C LYS A 207 19.21 7.11 -13.47
N GLY A 208 18.09 6.89 -14.16
CA GLY A 208 17.84 7.44 -15.49
C GLY A 208 18.70 6.82 -16.60
N GLU A 209 19.43 5.74 -16.31
CA GLU A 209 20.34 5.08 -17.25
C GLU A 209 19.57 4.13 -18.17
N LEU A 210 19.87 4.20 -19.47
CA LEU A 210 19.51 3.16 -20.43
C LEU A 210 20.39 1.92 -20.18
N LYS A 211 19.74 0.77 -20.06
CA LYS A 211 20.33 -0.55 -19.86
C LYS A 211 19.54 -1.57 -20.66
N LYS A 212 19.95 -2.83 -20.61
CA LYS A 212 19.11 -3.94 -21.06
C LYS A 212 18.73 -4.80 -19.85
N ILE A 213 17.55 -5.41 -19.87
CA ILE A 213 17.13 -6.37 -18.83
C ILE A 213 16.78 -7.72 -19.46
N PHE A 214 17.05 -8.79 -18.73
CA PHE A 214 16.44 -10.09 -18.97
C PHE A 214 14.97 -10.11 -18.50
N TYR A 215 14.05 -10.28 -19.44
CA TYR A 215 12.60 -10.26 -19.24
C TYR A 215 11.96 -11.51 -19.88
N PRO A 216 11.99 -12.67 -19.19
CA PRO A 216 11.51 -13.95 -19.70
C PRO A 216 9.99 -14.09 -19.55
N TYR A 217 9.24 -13.16 -20.10
CA TYR A 217 7.78 -13.19 -20.06
C TYR A 217 7.20 -13.18 -21.47
N ASP A 218 6.08 -13.85 -21.63
CA ASP A 218 5.31 -13.84 -22.88
C ASP A 218 4.50 -12.53 -23.03
N LYS A 219 3.66 -12.48 -24.08
CA LYS A 219 2.81 -11.31 -24.37
C LYS A 219 1.73 -11.09 -23.31
N GLU A 220 1.37 -12.11 -22.56
CA GLU A 220 0.37 -12.08 -21.49
C GLU A 220 1.01 -11.83 -20.11
N ASN A 221 2.33 -11.66 -20.06
CA ASN A 221 3.17 -11.50 -18.87
C ASN A 221 3.28 -12.75 -17.98
N PHE A 222 3.07 -13.94 -18.54
CA PHE A 222 3.41 -15.18 -17.85
C PHE A 222 4.89 -15.52 -18.06
N LEU A 223 5.50 -16.13 -17.03
CA LEU A 223 6.89 -16.57 -17.10
C LEU A 223 7.01 -17.66 -18.16
N ILE A 224 8.03 -17.52 -19.01
CA ILE A 224 8.35 -18.49 -20.05
C ILE A 224 9.06 -19.69 -19.44
N ASP A 225 8.63 -20.88 -19.85
CA ASP A 225 9.19 -22.16 -19.41
C ASP A 225 10.69 -22.31 -19.73
N GLU A 226 11.43 -22.99 -18.85
CA GLU A 226 12.88 -23.19 -19.00
C GLU A 226 13.24 -23.91 -20.30
N LEU A 227 12.42 -24.84 -20.79
CA LEU A 227 12.64 -25.55 -22.05
C LEU A 227 12.66 -24.57 -23.24
N VAL A 228 11.90 -23.49 -23.16
CA VAL A 228 11.89 -22.44 -24.19
C VAL A 228 13.09 -21.51 -24.03
N LEU A 229 13.51 -21.22 -22.79
CA LEU A 229 14.72 -20.44 -22.49
C LEU A 229 16.00 -21.16 -22.98
N LYS A 230 16.07 -22.48 -22.83
CA LYS A 230 17.21 -23.33 -23.29
C LYS A 230 17.48 -23.24 -24.79
N LYS A 231 16.46 -22.89 -25.59
CA LYS A 231 16.61 -22.72 -27.05
C LYS A 231 17.47 -21.50 -27.39
N ASP A 232 17.58 -20.52 -26.48
CA ASP A 232 18.49 -19.40 -26.60
C ASP A 232 19.83 -19.73 -25.92
N LEU A 233 20.73 -20.36 -26.68
CA LEU A 233 22.00 -20.88 -26.17
C LEU A 233 22.89 -19.80 -25.54
N LYS A 234 22.98 -18.60 -26.14
CA LYS A 234 23.84 -17.53 -25.64
C LYS A 234 23.34 -17.04 -24.28
N MET A 235 22.05 -16.76 -24.18
CA MET A 235 21.41 -16.33 -22.94
C MET A 235 21.47 -17.42 -21.86
N TYR A 236 21.14 -18.67 -22.23
CA TYR A 236 21.15 -19.78 -21.28
C TYR A 236 22.56 -20.07 -20.74
N ASN A 237 23.59 -20.00 -21.59
CA ASN A 237 24.98 -20.13 -21.15
C ASN A 237 25.41 -19.01 -20.22
N TYR A 238 24.97 -17.76 -20.47
CA TYR A 238 25.21 -16.64 -19.56
C TYR A 238 24.58 -16.87 -18.17
N LEU A 239 23.32 -17.32 -18.11
CA LEU A 239 22.67 -17.65 -16.85
C LEU A 239 23.36 -18.82 -16.13
N LYS A 240 23.77 -19.85 -16.89
CA LYS A 240 24.49 -21.01 -16.36
C LYS A 240 25.86 -20.62 -15.79
N PHE A 241 26.60 -19.75 -16.48
CA PHE A 241 27.87 -19.21 -16.00
C PHE A 241 27.70 -18.46 -14.67
N ASN A 242 26.60 -17.72 -14.53
CA ASN A 242 26.27 -16.97 -13.32
C ASN A 242 25.55 -17.79 -12.23
N LYS A 243 25.28 -19.09 -12.45
CA LYS A 243 24.49 -19.95 -11.56
C LYS A 243 24.96 -19.91 -10.11
N ASN A 244 26.27 -20.02 -9.88
CA ASN A 244 26.83 -20.04 -8.52
C ASN A 244 26.63 -18.71 -7.79
N ASN A 245 26.70 -17.58 -8.49
CA ASN A 245 26.47 -16.26 -7.92
C ASN A 245 24.98 -16.04 -7.62
N LEU A 246 24.10 -16.58 -8.46
CA LEU A 246 22.66 -16.59 -8.23
C LEU A 246 22.33 -17.41 -6.99
N LEU A 247 22.87 -18.62 -6.85
CA LEU A 247 22.66 -19.50 -5.69
C LEU A 247 23.13 -18.87 -4.37
N LYS A 248 24.28 -18.16 -4.37
CA LYS A 248 24.79 -17.44 -3.18
C LYS A 248 23.87 -16.32 -2.70
N LYS A 249 23.22 -15.59 -3.61
CA LYS A 249 22.27 -14.52 -3.27
C LYS A 249 20.88 -15.05 -2.95
N ILE A 250 20.51 -16.17 -3.57
CA ILE A 250 19.31 -16.95 -3.29
C ILE A 250 19.29 -17.40 -1.83
N MET A 251 20.42 -17.75 -1.21
CA MET A 251 20.50 -18.08 0.23
C MET A 251 19.96 -17.00 1.19
N ILE A 252 19.80 -15.74 0.75
CA ILE A 252 19.22 -14.65 1.55
C ILE A 252 17.73 -14.41 1.22
N LEU A 253 17.20 -14.94 0.11
CA LEU A 253 15.79 -14.82 -0.30
C LEU A 253 15.00 -16.15 -0.29
N VAL A 254 15.68 -17.29 -0.10
CA VAL A 254 15.17 -18.63 -0.43
C VAL A 254 15.00 -19.55 0.79
N GLN A 255 14.60 -18.99 1.93
CA GLN A 255 13.77 -19.75 2.86
C GLN A 255 12.28 -19.74 2.43
N LYS A 256 11.91 -19.17 1.26
CA LYS A 256 10.51 -19.06 0.80
C LYS A 256 10.23 -19.46 -0.66
N ILE A 257 11.20 -19.79 -1.51
CA ILE A 257 10.96 -19.94 -2.97
C ILE A 257 11.57 -21.21 -3.62
N VAL A 258 12.39 -22.01 -2.92
CA VAL A 258 12.93 -23.26 -3.50
C VAL A 258 12.54 -24.44 -2.63
N ASP A 259 11.28 -24.83 -2.75
CA ASP A 259 10.98 -26.20 -3.15
C ASP A 259 10.27 -26.10 -4.50
N MET A 260 10.99 -26.43 -5.58
CA MET A 260 10.43 -26.58 -6.92
C MET A 260 9.58 -27.85 -6.95
N HIS A 261 8.41 -27.79 -6.33
CA HIS A 261 7.18 -28.48 -6.69
C HIS A 261 6.12 -28.08 -5.66
N LEU A 262 4.96 -27.64 -6.16
CA LEU A 262 3.79 -27.22 -5.38
C LEU A 262 4.01 -25.95 -4.56
N VAL A 263 3.56 -24.80 -5.08
CA VAL A 263 2.79 -23.77 -4.35
C VAL A 263 2.48 -22.65 -5.35
N GLU A 264 1.19 -22.33 -5.47
CA GLU A 264 0.70 -21.10 -6.08
C GLU A 264 1.37 -19.90 -5.41
N VAL A 265 2.42 -19.36 -6.03
CA VAL A 265 2.99 -18.07 -5.62
C VAL A 265 2.03 -16.98 -6.09
N LYS A 266 1.03 -16.70 -5.26
CA LYS A 266 0.23 -15.48 -5.35
C LYS A 266 1.16 -14.28 -5.27
N GLU A 267 1.34 -13.62 -6.42
CA GLU A 267 1.68 -12.22 -6.61
C GLU A 267 2.57 -11.56 -5.53
N LEU A 268 3.86 -11.87 -5.53
CA LEU A 268 4.87 -10.93 -5.01
C LEU A 268 5.08 -9.81 -6.06
N LYS A 269 4.13 -8.88 -6.12
CA LYS A 269 4.24 -7.63 -6.89
C LYS A 269 5.27 -6.73 -6.21
N ILE A 270 6.54 -6.84 -6.62
CA ILE A 270 7.53 -5.79 -6.39
C ILE A 270 7.64 -4.97 -7.68
N LEU A 271 7.35 -3.68 -7.53
CA LEU A 271 7.29 -2.69 -8.59
C LEU A 271 8.71 -2.39 -9.10
N ILE A 272 9.26 -3.21 -9.99
CA ILE A 272 10.41 -2.76 -10.78
C ILE A 272 9.85 -1.81 -11.82
N ARG A 273 9.99 -0.50 -11.59
CA ARG A 273 9.67 0.53 -12.59
C ARG A 273 10.69 0.42 -13.71
N ILE A 274 10.37 -0.41 -14.69
CA ILE A 274 11.15 -0.59 -15.90
C ILE A 274 10.51 0.28 -16.96
N LYS A 275 11.24 1.27 -17.44
CA LYS A 275 10.82 2.20 -18.49
C LYS A 275 11.32 1.67 -19.85
N LEU A 276 10.48 1.11 -20.72
CA LEU A 276 10.86 0.72 -22.10
C LEU A 276 10.79 1.92 -23.08
N GLN A 277 11.65 2.00 -24.10
CA GLN A 277 11.52 2.97 -25.20
C GLN A 277 10.59 2.45 -26.30
#